data_AF-A0ABD5V8H4-F1
#
_entry.id   AF-A0ABD5V8H4-F1
#
_cell.length_a   1.000
_cell.length_b   1.000
_cell.length_c   1.000
_cell.angle_alpha   90.00
_cell.angle_beta   90.00
_cell.angle_gamma   90.00
#
_symmetry.space_group_name_H-M   'P 1'
#
loop_
_entity.id
_entity.type
_entity.pdbx_description
1 polymer ?
#
loop_
_entity_poly.entity_id
_entity_poly.type
_entity_poly.pdbx_seq_one_letter_code
_entity_poly.pdbx_strand_id
1 'polypeptide(L)'
;MLLEIQEDSGLQHEQILTLLLPLDTITVGSIVGLVQDVIGFREPQSEDGHGREQDPAGWTPDAGANTVVGEISRHELPGAADAKVAIFPSREDGIPFLEENNAWGFVRIGQNPEYVGMYITGDVGAVMYVARVKEIVPASEAALSRPLESYTGDQATFDQNKRVVVFEPESLYELSDPIPLATRVPYGLQYTDLESFRTAETTDDIL
;
A
#
# COMPACT_ATOMS: atom_id res chain seq x y z
N MET A 1 -47.79 29.14 -9.93
CA MET A 1 -46.90 29.71 -10.95
C MET A 1 -45.48 29.26 -10.59
N LEU A 2 -45.00 28.02 -10.69
CA LEU A 2 -45.41 26.76 -11.36
C LEU A 2 -45.84 26.90 -12.82
N LEU A 3 -45.18 27.81 -13.53
CA LEU A 3 -45.17 27.86 -14.98
C LEU A 3 -43.71 28.06 -15.42
N GLU A 4 -43.40 27.46 -16.57
CA GLU A 4 -42.15 27.53 -17.33
C GLU A 4 -41.14 26.41 -16.95
N ILE A 5 -41.45 25.17 -17.37
CA ILE A 5 -40.96 24.51 -18.62
C ILE A 5 -39.54 23.95 -18.35
N GLN A 6 -39.28 22.65 -18.18
CA GLN A 6 -39.83 21.45 -18.82
C GLN A 6 -39.89 21.54 -20.35
N GLU A 7 -38.73 21.66 -21.00
CA GLU A 7 -38.53 21.28 -22.41
C GLU A 7 -37.03 21.05 -22.63
N ASP A 8 -36.61 19.78 -22.62
CA ASP A 8 -35.95 19.15 -23.76
C ASP A 8 -35.38 17.79 -23.34
N SER A 9 -36.16 16.72 -23.55
CA SER A 9 -35.69 15.35 -23.81
C SER A 9 -36.88 14.40 -23.68
N GLY A 10 -37.52 14.13 -24.81
CA GLY A 10 -38.70 13.27 -24.91
C GLY A 10 -38.46 11.85 -24.40
N LEU A 11 -38.99 11.54 -23.22
CA LEU A 11 -39.14 10.18 -22.72
C LEU A 11 -40.64 9.87 -22.55
N GLN A 12 -41.05 8.72 -23.10
CA GLN A 12 -42.43 8.28 -23.14
C GLN A 12 -42.96 7.88 -21.76
N HIS A 13 -44.29 7.97 -21.61
CA HIS A 13 -45.08 7.95 -20.37
C HIS A 13 -45.12 6.60 -19.59
N GLU A 14 -44.18 5.68 -19.77
CA GLU A 14 -44.27 4.32 -19.21
C GLU A 14 -43.07 3.86 -18.36
N GLN A 15 -42.27 4.77 -17.79
CA GLN A 15 -41.14 4.36 -16.91
C GLN A 15 -40.99 5.06 -15.55
N ILE A 16 -41.95 5.88 -15.09
CA ILE A 16 -41.79 6.59 -13.80
C ILE A 16 -43.02 6.43 -12.90
N LEU A 17 -43.49 5.20 -12.68
CA LEU A 17 -44.51 4.90 -11.66
C LEU A 17 -44.32 3.50 -11.04
N THR A 18 -43.12 3.20 -10.54
CA THR A 18 -42.92 2.08 -9.57
C THR A 18 -42.44 2.58 -8.21
N LEU A 19 -42.67 3.86 -7.93
CA LEU A 19 -42.54 4.43 -6.60
C LEU A 19 -43.94 4.71 -6.08
N LEU A 20 -44.58 3.68 -5.48
CA LEU A 20 -45.33 3.75 -4.22
C LEU A 20 -46.25 2.53 -3.99
N LEU A 21 -46.17 2.01 -2.75
CA LEU A 21 -47.05 1.08 -1.99
C LEU A 21 -46.57 -0.40 -1.86
N PRO A 22 -46.93 -1.14 -0.76
CA PRO A 22 -46.37 -1.03 0.59
C PRO A 22 -46.04 -2.41 1.28
N LEU A 23 -45.21 -2.36 2.34
CA LEU A 23 -45.10 -3.24 3.53
C LEU A 23 -45.26 -4.78 3.38
N ASP A 24 -44.15 -5.52 3.53
CA ASP A 24 -43.93 -6.41 4.69
C ASP A 24 -42.60 -7.19 4.60
N THR A 25 -42.04 -7.53 5.76
CA THR A 25 -40.71 -8.15 6.03
C THR A 25 -39.55 -7.18 6.30
N ILE A 26 -39.75 -6.33 7.30
CA ILE A 26 -38.65 -5.74 8.08
C ILE A 26 -38.00 -6.87 8.89
N THR A 27 -36.84 -7.35 8.45
CA THR A 27 -35.94 -8.10 9.34
C THR A 27 -35.30 -7.10 10.30
N VAL A 28 -35.68 -7.22 11.57
CA VAL A 28 -35.11 -6.47 12.70
C VAL A 28 -33.63 -6.82 12.81
N GLY A 29 -32.74 -5.97 12.27
CA GLY A 29 -31.31 -6.25 12.32
C GLY A 29 -30.37 -5.22 11.67
N SER A 30 -30.79 -3.98 11.46
CA SER A 30 -29.91 -2.90 10.97
C SER A 30 -30.55 -1.55 11.27
N ILE A 31 -30.16 -0.95 12.40
CA ILE A 31 -30.11 0.50 12.72
C ILE A 31 -29.86 0.57 14.24
N VAL A 32 -28.59 0.55 14.65
CA VAL A 32 -28.03 1.22 15.86
C VAL A 32 -26.52 1.33 15.58
N GLY A 33 -25.81 2.43 15.79
CA GLY A 33 -26.21 3.65 16.48
C GLY A 33 -25.24 4.80 16.21
N LEU A 34 -25.84 5.97 16.06
CA LEU A 34 -25.23 7.22 16.46
C LEU A 34 -25.38 7.34 17.98
N VAL A 35 -24.31 7.86 18.60
CA VAL A 35 -24.18 8.31 20.00
C VAL A 35 -23.68 7.27 21.01
N GLN A 36 -22.41 7.45 21.35
CA GLN A 36 -21.72 6.92 22.52
C GLN A 36 -22.23 7.62 23.80
N ASP A 37 -22.45 6.85 24.87
CA ASP A 37 -22.11 7.30 26.23
C ASP A 37 -22.07 6.11 27.22
N VAL A 38 -20.87 5.87 27.76
CA VAL A 38 -20.59 5.73 29.20
C VAL A 38 -21.00 4.42 29.95
N ILE A 39 -19.97 3.86 30.61
CA ILE A 39 -19.90 2.84 31.69
C ILE A 39 -19.84 1.37 31.28
N GLY A 40 -18.68 0.78 31.58
CA GLY A 40 -18.34 -0.59 31.28
C GLY A 40 -19.03 -1.65 32.14
N PHE A 41 -19.06 -2.85 31.59
CA PHE A 41 -19.16 -4.10 32.31
C PHE A 41 -18.33 -5.17 31.59
N ARG A 42 -17.67 -5.98 32.41
CA ARG A 42 -16.75 -7.07 32.10
C ARG A 42 -17.52 -8.39 32.29
N GLU A 43 -17.47 -9.31 31.33
CA GLU A 43 -17.07 -10.73 31.47
C GLU A 43 -17.15 -11.48 30.12
N PRO A 44 -16.37 -12.57 29.93
CA PRO A 44 -15.97 -13.08 28.62
C PRO A 44 -16.84 -14.24 28.13
N GLN A 45 -17.08 -14.31 26.82
CA GLN A 45 -17.48 -15.55 26.15
C GLN A 45 -16.60 -15.78 24.92
N SER A 46 -15.95 -16.94 24.94
CA SER A 46 -15.17 -17.53 23.86
C SER A 46 -16.09 -17.95 22.72
N GLU A 47 -15.91 -17.38 21.53
CA GLU A 47 -16.27 -18.01 20.27
C GLU A 47 -15.22 -17.64 19.22
N ASP A 48 -14.70 -18.68 18.57
CA ASP A 48 -13.69 -18.64 17.53
C ASP A 48 -14.18 -17.85 16.30
N GLY A 49 -13.72 -16.62 16.19
CA GLY A 49 -13.78 -15.83 14.96
C GLY A 49 -12.35 -15.43 14.60
N HIS A 50 -11.88 -15.83 13.42
CA HIS A 50 -10.76 -15.16 12.75
C HIS A 50 -11.16 -13.71 12.47
N GLY A 51 -11.10 -12.88 13.52
CA GLY A 51 -11.05 -11.44 13.38
C GLY A 51 -9.76 -11.14 12.66
N ARG A 52 -9.88 -10.50 11.48
CA ARG A 52 -8.78 -9.69 10.98
C ARG A 52 -8.43 -8.74 12.11
N GLU A 53 -7.30 -9.00 12.74
CA GLU A 53 -6.69 -8.08 13.68
C GLU A 53 -6.39 -6.82 12.87
N GLN A 54 -7.31 -5.85 12.97
CA GLN A 54 -7.04 -4.52 12.45
C GLN A 54 -5.93 -3.99 13.34
N ASP A 55 -4.73 -3.92 12.78
CA ASP A 55 -3.59 -3.33 13.45
C ASP A 55 -4.00 -1.93 13.93
N PRO A 56 -3.93 -1.63 15.23
CA PRO A 56 -4.36 -0.33 15.77
C PRO A 56 -3.42 0.83 15.39
N ALA A 57 -2.32 0.54 14.69
CA ALA A 57 -1.46 1.51 14.00
C ALA A 57 -1.72 1.57 12.47
N GLY A 58 -2.75 0.85 12.01
CA GLY A 58 -2.88 0.26 10.67
C GLY A 58 -3.30 1.22 9.58
N TRP A 59 -2.32 1.68 8.81
CA TRP A 59 -2.56 2.20 7.48
C TRP A 59 -3.30 1.15 6.61
N THR A 60 -4.28 1.60 5.82
CA THR A 60 -5.08 0.77 4.91
C THR A 60 -4.80 1.19 3.46
N PRO A 61 -4.47 0.24 2.57
CA PRO A 61 -4.31 0.51 1.14
C PRO A 61 -5.52 1.18 0.50
N ASP A 62 -5.26 2.21 -0.30
CA ASP A 62 -6.28 2.94 -1.05
C ASP A 62 -5.74 3.42 -2.40
N ALA A 63 -6.57 3.35 -3.43
CA ALA A 63 -6.18 3.69 -4.79
C ALA A 63 -6.06 5.22 -4.96
N GLY A 64 -4.95 5.68 -5.52
CA GLY A 64 -4.62 7.11 -5.61
C GLY A 64 -4.13 7.75 -4.29
N ALA A 65 -3.96 6.98 -3.22
CA ALA A 65 -3.35 7.47 -1.99
C ALA A 65 -1.84 7.67 -2.15
N ASN A 66 -1.28 8.60 -1.38
CA ASN A 66 0.16 8.78 -1.26
C ASN A 66 0.59 8.57 0.20
N THR A 67 1.48 7.61 0.41
CA THR A 67 2.01 7.21 1.72
C THR A 67 3.42 7.72 1.99
N VAL A 68 4.03 8.41 1.03
CA VAL A 68 5.30 9.10 1.22
C VAL A 68 5.09 10.22 2.24
N VAL A 69 5.76 10.09 3.38
CA VAL A 69 5.62 11.02 4.50
C VAL A 69 6.31 12.36 4.23
N GLY A 70 7.36 12.33 3.41
CA GLY A 70 8.16 13.48 3.02
C GLY A 70 9.56 13.05 2.60
N GLU A 71 10.52 13.94 2.78
CA GLU A 71 11.93 13.68 2.53
C GLU A 71 12.68 13.34 3.82
N ILE A 72 13.68 12.47 3.74
CA ILE A 72 14.61 12.15 4.82
C ILE A 72 16.05 12.09 4.31
N SER A 73 17.04 12.43 5.14
CA SER A 73 18.43 12.09 4.82
C SER A 73 18.73 10.64 5.18
N ARG A 74 19.52 9.94 4.36
CA ARG A 74 19.96 8.58 4.69
C ARG A 74 20.64 8.51 6.05
N HIS A 75 21.41 9.54 6.42
CA HIS A 75 22.10 9.61 7.72
C HIS A 75 21.18 9.65 8.94
N GLU A 76 19.90 10.00 8.76
CA GLU A 76 18.91 10.09 9.83
C GLU A 76 18.15 8.78 10.06
N LEU A 77 18.29 7.80 9.16
CA LEU A 77 17.67 6.50 9.31
C LEU A 77 18.17 5.83 10.60
N PRO A 78 17.31 5.43 11.54
CA PRO A 78 17.73 4.73 12.76
C PRO A 78 18.11 3.27 12.45
N GLY A 79 18.66 2.54 13.43
CA GLY A 79 18.99 1.12 13.29
C GLY A 79 20.48 0.80 13.31
N ALA A 80 20.80 -0.48 13.46
CA ALA A 80 22.18 -0.97 13.58
C ALA A 80 22.95 -0.80 12.26
N ALA A 81 24.26 -0.61 12.34
CA ALA A 81 25.12 -0.44 11.16
C ALA A 81 25.05 -1.65 10.20
N ASP A 82 24.96 -2.86 10.77
CA ASP A 82 24.88 -4.13 10.05
C ASP A 82 23.44 -4.55 9.69
N ALA A 83 22.44 -3.70 9.96
CA ALA A 83 21.07 -3.95 9.58
C ALA A 83 20.96 -4.11 8.05
N LYS A 84 20.18 -5.09 7.61
CA LYS A 84 20.05 -5.45 6.20
C LYS A 84 19.16 -4.45 5.46
N VAL A 85 19.63 -3.96 4.31
CA VAL A 85 18.85 -3.17 3.36
C VAL A 85 18.69 -3.93 2.06
N ALA A 86 17.46 -4.07 1.57
CA ALA A 86 17.16 -4.64 0.26
C ALA A 86 16.99 -3.53 -0.77
N ILE A 87 17.72 -3.58 -1.88
CA ILE A 87 17.62 -2.62 -2.97
C ILE A 87 16.83 -3.25 -4.11
N PHE A 88 15.65 -2.69 -4.40
CA PHE A 88 14.80 -3.14 -5.50
C PHE A 88 14.84 -2.16 -6.67
N PRO A 89 15.07 -2.63 -7.90
CA PRO A 89 14.84 -1.82 -9.07
C PRO A 89 13.35 -1.70 -9.39
N SER A 90 12.94 -0.49 -9.74
CA SER A 90 11.62 -0.17 -10.28
C SER A 90 11.76 0.77 -11.47
N ARG A 91 10.76 0.81 -12.34
CA ARG A 91 10.53 1.95 -13.23
C ARG A 91 9.67 2.99 -12.51
N GLU A 92 9.53 4.17 -13.11
CA GLU A 92 8.68 5.24 -12.57
C GLU A 92 7.21 4.82 -12.45
N ASP A 93 6.73 3.94 -13.33
CA ASP A 93 5.36 3.40 -13.30
C ASP A 93 5.06 2.49 -12.08
N GLY A 94 6.11 2.08 -11.34
CA GLY A 94 5.97 1.37 -10.08
C GLY A 94 5.80 2.28 -8.85
N ILE A 95 6.06 3.58 -8.98
CA ILE A 95 5.92 4.54 -7.86
C ILE A 95 4.47 4.60 -7.36
N PRO A 96 3.43 4.67 -8.21
CA PRO A 96 2.05 4.63 -7.73
C PRO A 96 1.73 3.37 -6.92
N PHE A 97 2.32 2.22 -7.26
CA PHE A 97 2.13 1.01 -6.44
C PHE A 97 2.70 1.20 -5.04
N LEU A 98 3.93 1.73 -4.94
CA LEU A 98 4.62 2.00 -3.69
C LEU A 98 3.79 2.94 -2.80
N GLU A 99 3.32 4.04 -3.38
CA GLU A 99 2.52 5.09 -2.73
C GLU A 99 1.16 4.57 -2.27
N GLU A 100 0.40 3.88 -3.14
CA GLU A 100 -0.95 3.38 -2.83
C GLU A 100 -0.94 2.21 -1.84
N ASN A 101 0.16 1.45 -1.78
CA ASN A 101 0.22 0.18 -1.05
C ASN A 101 1.07 0.21 0.22
N ASN A 102 1.83 1.28 0.48
CA ASN A 102 2.87 1.31 1.52
C ASN A 102 3.69 0.02 1.55
N ALA A 103 4.02 -0.48 0.36
CA ALA A 103 4.58 -1.81 0.17
C ALA A 103 5.29 -1.93 -1.18
N TRP A 104 6.12 -2.97 -1.30
CA TRP A 104 6.74 -3.36 -2.56
C TRP A 104 6.40 -4.80 -2.95
N GLY A 105 5.86 -4.97 -4.15
CA GLY A 105 5.11 -6.16 -4.53
C GLY A 105 5.76 -7.06 -5.57
N PHE A 106 5.28 -8.31 -5.60
CA PHE A 106 5.57 -9.32 -6.62
C PHE A 106 7.06 -9.65 -6.77
N VAL A 107 7.78 -9.65 -5.65
CA VAL A 107 9.21 -9.95 -5.61
C VAL A 107 9.48 -11.38 -5.13
N ARG A 108 10.67 -11.88 -5.46
CA ARG A 108 11.27 -13.04 -4.79
C ARG A 108 12.31 -12.50 -3.82
N ILE A 109 12.13 -12.78 -2.54
CA ILE A 109 12.98 -12.30 -1.46
C ILE A 109 13.33 -13.48 -0.55
N GLY A 110 14.62 -13.61 -0.22
CA GLY A 110 15.16 -14.76 0.52
C GLY A 110 15.80 -14.38 1.85
N GLN A 111 15.90 -13.09 2.17
CA GLN A 111 16.38 -12.59 3.45
C GLN A 111 15.31 -11.70 4.09
N ASN A 112 15.47 -11.38 5.37
CA ASN A 112 14.58 -10.48 6.10
C ASN A 112 15.28 -9.14 6.35
N PRO A 113 15.25 -8.20 5.38
CA PRO A 113 15.82 -6.87 5.56
C PRO A 113 15.02 -6.03 6.55
N GLU A 114 15.68 -5.11 7.24
CA GLU A 114 15.03 -4.10 8.08
C GLU A 114 14.56 -2.91 7.24
N TYR A 115 15.25 -2.63 6.13
CA TYR A 115 14.91 -1.53 5.22
C TYR A 115 14.82 -1.98 3.77
N VAL A 116 14.00 -1.27 3.01
CA VAL A 116 13.97 -1.34 1.55
C VAL A 116 14.41 0.00 0.97
N GLY A 117 15.29 -0.03 -0.03
CA GLY A 117 15.61 1.09 -0.91
C GLY A 117 15.09 0.85 -2.32
N MET A 118 14.52 1.87 -2.95
CA MET A 118 13.95 1.80 -4.30
C MET A 118 14.84 2.49 -5.32
N TYR A 119 15.49 1.72 -6.18
CA TYR A 119 16.23 2.23 -7.33
C TYR A 119 15.28 2.50 -8.50
N ILE A 120 15.10 3.76 -8.88
CA ILE A 120 14.26 4.17 -10.00
C ILE A 120 15.11 4.20 -11.28
N THR A 121 14.84 3.23 -12.15
CA THR A 121 15.44 3.09 -13.49
C THR A 121 14.89 4.13 -14.46
N GLY A 122 15.60 4.36 -15.57
CA GLY A 122 15.18 5.32 -16.61
C GLY A 122 15.95 6.62 -16.49
N ASP A 123 15.26 7.75 -16.63
CA ASP A 123 15.88 9.08 -16.64
C ASP A 123 16.36 9.53 -15.24
N VAL A 124 15.80 8.96 -14.17
CA VAL A 124 16.22 9.23 -12.78
C VAL A 124 17.55 8.56 -12.47
N GLY A 125 17.61 7.22 -12.58
CA GLY A 125 18.82 6.44 -12.34
C GLY A 125 19.40 6.62 -10.94
N ALA A 126 18.60 6.45 -9.90
CA ALA A 126 19.04 6.62 -8.51
C ALA A 126 18.20 5.80 -7.53
N VAL A 127 18.75 5.51 -6.34
CA VAL A 127 17.92 5.09 -5.19
C VAL A 127 17.24 6.33 -4.63
N MET A 128 15.92 6.38 -4.74
CA MET A 128 15.10 7.56 -4.43
C MET A 128 14.24 7.39 -3.19
N TYR A 129 13.76 6.18 -2.90
CA TYR A 129 12.87 5.95 -1.76
C TYR A 129 13.47 4.98 -0.77
N VAL A 130 13.09 5.14 0.49
CA VAL A 130 13.43 4.24 1.57
C VAL A 130 12.21 3.98 2.44
N ALA A 131 12.05 2.75 2.91
CA ALA A 131 11.02 2.39 3.88
C ALA A 131 11.50 1.33 4.86
N ARG A 132 10.94 1.34 6.07
CA ARG A 132 11.21 0.30 7.08
C ARG A 132 10.27 -0.87 6.87
N VAL A 133 10.79 -2.09 6.91
CA VAL A 133 10.01 -3.30 6.67
C VAL A 133 9.26 -3.69 7.94
N LYS A 134 7.93 -3.80 7.83
CA LYS A 134 7.09 -4.37 8.87
C LYS A 134 7.07 -5.89 8.77
N GLU A 135 6.77 -6.40 7.58
CA GLU A 135 6.60 -7.83 7.33
C GLU A 135 6.74 -8.18 5.84
N ILE A 136 6.95 -9.48 5.57
CA ILE A 136 7.01 -10.03 4.22
C ILE A 136 6.00 -11.15 4.13
N VAL A 137 4.96 -10.96 3.33
CA VAL A 137 3.83 -11.88 3.22
C VAL A 137 3.74 -12.50 1.81
N PRO A 138 3.13 -13.69 1.66
CA PRO A 138 2.72 -14.19 0.35
C PRO A 138 1.87 -13.15 -0.38
N ALA A 139 2.08 -12.98 -1.68
CA ALA A 139 1.34 -11.98 -2.44
C ALA A 139 -0.18 -12.23 -2.44
N SER A 140 -0.62 -13.48 -2.26
CA SER A 140 -2.04 -13.87 -2.15
C SER A 140 -2.69 -13.46 -0.83
N GLU A 141 -1.88 -13.15 0.18
CA GLU A 141 -2.32 -12.79 1.53
C GLU A 141 -2.16 -11.28 1.80
N ALA A 142 -1.48 -10.56 0.90
CA ALA A 142 -1.24 -9.14 1.04
C ALA A 142 -2.55 -8.34 0.89
N ALA A 143 -2.80 -7.43 1.82
CA ALA A 143 -3.80 -6.39 1.66
C ALA A 143 -3.24 -5.31 0.72
N LEU A 144 -3.80 -5.18 -0.48
CA LEU A 144 -3.41 -4.21 -1.50
C LEU A 144 -4.58 -3.29 -1.86
N SER A 145 -4.29 -2.11 -2.43
CA SER A 145 -5.27 -1.09 -2.80
C SER A 145 -6.19 -1.57 -3.91
N ARG A 146 -5.74 -2.53 -4.72
CA ARG A 146 -6.49 -3.14 -5.81
C ARG A 146 -6.32 -4.66 -5.79
N PRO A 147 -7.22 -5.41 -6.45
CA PRO A 147 -7.07 -6.85 -6.61
C PRO A 147 -5.76 -7.21 -7.35
N LEU A 148 -5.16 -8.34 -7.00
CA LEU A 148 -3.88 -8.80 -7.59
C LEU A 148 -3.92 -8.86 -9.11
N GLU A 149 -5.06 -9.27 -9.67
CA GLU A 149 -5.30 -9.41 -11.11
C GLU A 149 -5.11 -8.07 -11.85
N SER A 150 -5.41 -6.96 -11.18
CA SER A 150 -5.26 -5.62 -11.76
C SER A 150 -3.80 -5.19 -11.97
N TYR A 151 -2.86 -5.74 -11.18
CA TYR A 151 -1.43 -5.44 -11.30
C TYR A 151 -0.70 -6.39 -12.25
N THR A 152 -1.21 -7.62 -12.39
CA THR A 152 -0.51 -8.68 -13.11
C THR A 152 -1.00 -8.85 -14.56
N GLY A 153 -2.11 -8.21 -14.93
CA GLY A 153 -2.73 -8.31 -16.26
C GLY A 153 -3.35 -9.69 -16.53
N ASP A 154 -4.22 -9.77 -17.56
CA ASP A 154 -5.05 -10.95 -17.90
C ASP A 154 -4.29 -12.26 -18.24
N GLN A 155 -2.95 -12.27 -18.21
CA GLN A 155 -2.11 -13.39 -18.67
C GLN A 155 -1.08 -13.87 -17.63
N ALA A 156 -0.96 -13.23 -16.46
CA ALA A 156 0.05 -13.62 -15.50
C ALA A 156 -0.45 -14.73 -14.58
N THR A 157 0.06 -15.94 -14.79
CA THR A 157 -0.08 -17.03 -13.82
C THR A 157 0.61 -16.60 -12.53
N PHE A 158 -0.17 -16.47 -11.45
CA PHE A 158 0.34 -16.14 -10.12
C PHE A 158 1.37 -17.20 -9.68
N ASP A 159 2.63 -16.80 -9.56
CA ASP A 159 3.68 -17.64 -8.98
C ASP A 159 3.56 -17.58 -7.45
N GLN A 160 3.24 -18.72 -6.82
CA GLN A 160 3.05 -18.82 -5.36
C GLN A 160 4.29 -18.40 -4.55
N ASN A 161 5.46 -18.30 -5.18
CA ASN A 161 6.68 -17.82 -4.53
C ASN A 161 6.79 -16.29 -4.48
N LYS A 162 5.82 -15.57 -5.05
CA LYS A 162 5.80 -14.12 -5.03
C LYS A 162 5.39 -13.61 -3.66
N ARG A 163 6.12 -12.59 -3.21
CA ARG A 163 5.94 -11.94 -1.92
C ARG A 163 5.62 -10.46 -2.10
N VAL A 164 5.01 -9.88 -1.09
CA VAL A 164 4.86 -8.43 -0.89
C VAL A 164 5.60 -8.08 0.39
N VAL A 165 6.45 -7.06 0.32
CA VAL A 165 7.14 -6.46 1.46
C VAL A 165 6.28 -5.30 1.93
N VAL A 166 5.64 -5.46 3.09
CA VAL A 166 4.78 -4.44 3.69
C VAL A 166 5.64 -3.55 4.59
N PHE A 167 5.48 -2.24 4.47
CA PHE A 167 6.26 -1.29 5.26
C PHE A 167 5.56 -0.93 6.57
N GLU A 168 6.36 -0.47 7.53
CA GLU A 168 5.80 0.15 8.73
C GLU A 168 5.00 1.41 8.32
N PRO A 169 3.84 1.67 8.93
CA PRO A 169 3.11 2.91 8.72
C PRO A 169 4.02 4.12 8.95
N GLU A 170 3.85 5.17 8.13
CA GLU A 170 4.63 6.41 8.23
C GLU A 170 6.16 6.22 8.11
N SER A 171 6.61 5.16 7.43
CA SER A 171 8.05 4.89 7.24
C SER A 171 8.55 5.06 5.81
N LEU A 172 7.66 5.28 4.83
CA LEU A 172 8.03 5.53 3.44
C LEU A 172 8.44 6.99 3.24
N TYR A 173 9.68 7.20 2.83
CA TYR A 173 10.24 8.53 2.55
C TYR A 173 10.90 8.57 1.18
N GLU A 174 10.89 9.75 0.57
CA GLU A 174 11.84 10.11 -0.48
C GLU A 174 13.18 10.48 0.17
N LEU A 175 14.30 10.17 -0.48
CA LEU A 175 15.63 10.52 -0.02
C LEU A 175 15.96 11.93 -0.47
N SER A 176 16.25 12.81 0.49
CA SER A 176 16.79 14.15 0.23
C SER A 176 18.21 14.11 -0.36
N ASP A 177 18.93 13.02 -0.13
CA ASP A 177 20.25 12.71 -0.69
C ASP A 177 20.23 11.36 -1.44
N PRO A 178 19.63 11.30 -2.65
CA PRO A 178 19.54 10.08 -3.45
C PRO A 178 20.91 9.46 -3.73
N ILE A 179 20.94 8.15 -3.98
CA ILE A 179 22.16 7.42 -4.38
C ILE A 179 22.17 7.31 -5.90
N PRO A 180 22.92 8.15 -6.64
CA PRO A 180 22.93 8.14 -8.09
C PRO A 180 23.61 6.89 -8.66
N LEU A 181 23.19 6.52 -9.87
CA LEU A 181 23.84 5.51 -10.69
C LEU A 181 25.28 5.94 -11.02
N ALA A 182 26.23 5.04 -10.79
CA ALA A 182 27.57 5.10 -11.39
C ALA A 182 27.75 3.99 -12.44
N THR A 183 28.56 2.97 -12.16
CA THR A 183 28.84 1.89 -13.12
C THR A 183 27.95 0.67 -12.92
N ARG A 184 27.54 0.39 -11.68
CA ARG A 184 26.77 -0.79 -11.31
C ARG A 184 25.28 -0.47 -11.28
N VAL A 185 24.52 -1.23 -12.06
CA VAL A 185 23.05 -1.14 -12.15
C VAL A 185 22.43 -2.33 -11.42
N PRO A 186 21.46 -2.14 -10.51
CA PRO A 186 20.78 -3.24 -9.86
C PRO A 186 19.75 -3.83 -10.83
N TYR A 187 20.11 -4.88 -11.58
CA TYR A 187 19.16 -5.57 -12.48
C TYR A 187 18.14 -6.46 -11.76
N GLY A 188 18.26 -6.59 -10.45
CA GLY A 188 17.37 -7.35 -9.58
C GLY A 188 17.59 -6.97 -8.12
N LEU A 189 16.97 -7.71 -7.20
CA LEU A 189 17.13 -7.52 -5.77
C LEU A 189 18.61 -7.66 -5.35
N GLN A 190 19.15 -6.61 -4.75
CA GLN A 190 20.47 -6.59 -4.11
C GLN A 190 20.33 -6.39 -2.61
N TYR A 191 21.37 -6.75 -1.86
CA TYR A 191 21.41 -6.51 -0.42
C TYR A 191 22.69 -5.77 -0.05
N THR A 192 22.55 -4.82 0.86
CA THR A 192 23.66 -4.13 1.52
C THR A 192 23.39 -4.04 3.03
N ASP A 193 24.31 -3.46 3.78
CA ASP A 193 24.10 -3.06 5.17
C ASP A 193 23.75 -1.56 5.28
N LEU A 194 23.17 -1.19 6.40
CA LEU A 194 22.62 0.14 6.61
C LEU A 194 23.71 1.21 6.72
N GLU A 195 24.90 0.87 7.23
CA GLU A 195 26.05 1.78 7.24
C GLU A 195 26.49 2.12 5.81
N SER A 196 26.69 1.12 4.97
CA SER A 196 27.02 1.29 3.55
C SER A 196 25.95 2.09 2.83
N PHE A 197 24.66 1.81 3.09
CA PHE A 197 23.55 2.58 2.53
C PHE A 197 23.58 4.06 2.94
N ARG A 198 23.85 4.35 4.22
CA ARG A 198 23.95 5.72 4.77
C ARG A 198 25.08 6.52 4.13
N THR A 199 26.21 5.89 3.85
CA THR A 199 27.43 6.59 3.41
C THR A 199 27.69 6.49 1.91
N ALA A 200 26.89 5.73 1.16
CA ALA A 200 27.09 5.55 -0.28
C ALA A 200 27.11 6.90 -1.02
N GLU A 201 28.06 7.06 -1.93
CA GLU A 201 28.06 8.19 -2.85
C GLU A 201 27.36 7.81 -4.15
N THR A 202 27.44 6.53 -4.53
CA THR A 202 26.85 6.00 -5.76
C THR A 202 26.36 4.56 -5.58
N THR A 203 25.68 4.04 -6.59
CA THR A 203 25.35 2.61 -6.64
C THR A 203 26.58 1.71 -6.59
N ASP A 204 27.77 2.21 -6.91
CA ASP A 204 29.01 1.43 -6.81
C ASP A 204 29.45 1.14 -5.38
N ASP A 205 28.79 1.69 -4.36
CA ASP A 205 29.11 1.43 -2.95
C ASP A 205 28.19 0.38 -2.32
N ILE A 206 27.01 0.14 -2.91
CA ILE A 206 25.93 -0.67 -2.29
C ILE A 206 25.52 -1.90 -3.10
N LEU A 207 26.00 -2.04 -4.34
CA LEU A 207 25.70 -3.18 -5.19
C LEU A 207 26.80 -4.25 -5.17
#